data_AF-A0A1I7T6L0-F1
#
_entry.id   AF-A0A1I7T6L0-F1
#
_cell.length_a   1.000
_cell.length_b   1.000
_cell.length_c   1.000
_cell.angle_alpha   90.00
_cell.angle_beta   90.00
_cell.angle_gamma   90.00
#
_symmetry.space_group_name_H-M   'P 1'
#
loop_
_entity.id
_entity.type
_entity.pdbx_description
1 polymer ?
#
loop_
_entity_poly.entity_id
_entity_poly.type
_entity_poly.pdbx_seq_one_letter_code
_entity_poly.pdbx_strand_id
1 'polypeptide(L)'
;MGRLTTFLLFAFLPLIESAVKMMVTNGQPSSYSASSNPLAPGATWDECLEYCYNLGTCIVVFDNNCEMFEIGQISTATKTDGLVIAFKVLATDTCPVEDTGTFQGYYATNSTYRPYNVTYNAPVWTFQAGPLVSCPNSNLTLFGFQFSDPTLSASPQGYTWLSGQPDMSPTPADGIVLRFNSATDFGMDDTAYGYPTVGTTGCWKGYVCGIEPS
;
A
#
# COMPACT_ATOMS: atom_id res chain seq x y z
N MET A 1 -39.26 16.30 -35.71
CA MET A 1 -38.18 15.28 -35.79
C MET A 1 -36.92 15.89 -35.17
N GLY A 2 -36.72 15.71 -33.86
CA GLY A 2 -35.49 16.14 -33.17
C GLY A 2 -34.95 14.93 -32.43
N ARG A 3 -33.82 14.37 -32.90
CA ARG A 3 -33.13 13.27 -32.23
C ARG A 3 -32.29 13.86 -31.08
N LEU A 4 -32.65 13.53 -29.84
CA LEU A 4 -31.77 13.72 -28.70
C LEU A 4 -30.61 12.71 -28.83
N THR A 5 -29.40 13.21 -28.98
CA THR A 5 -28.17 12.41 -28.89
C THR A 5 -27.75 12.38 -27.42
N THR A 6 -28.02 11.27 -26.73
CA THR A 6 -27.56 11.04 -25.35
C THR A 6 -26.04 10.83 -25.37
N PHE A 7 -25.29 11.80 -24.84
CA PHE A 7 -23.86 11.63 -24.55
C PHE A 7 -23.72 10.83 -23.24
N LEU A 8 -23.26 9.58 -23.36
CA LEU A 8 -22.78 8.80 -22.23
C LEU A 8 -21.42 9.35 -21.80
N LEU A 9 -21.40 10.14 -20.73
CA LEU A 9 -20.18 10.58 -20.07
C LEU A 9 -19.69 9.40 -19.20
N PHE A 10 -18.78 8.59 -19.71
CA PHE A 10 -18.03 7.67 -18.87
C PHE A 10 -17.09 8.49 -17.99
N ALA A 11 -17.53 8.80 -16.77
CA ALA A 11 -16.62 9.26 -15.73
C ALA A 11 -15.70 8.08 -15.37
N PHE A 12 -14.53 8.03 -15.98
CA PHE A 12 -13.41 7.26 -15.45
C PHE A 12 -13.08 7.89 -14.09
N LEU A 13 -13.57 7.29 -13.01
CA LEU A 13 -13.00 7.54 -11.69
C LEU A 13 -11.50 7.21 -11.81
N PRO A 14 -10.60 8.15 -11.49
CA PRO A 14 -9.19 7.81 -11.39
C PRO A 14 -9.10 6.74 -10.31
N LEU A 15 -8.75 5.53 -10.71
CA LEU A 15 -8.22 4.54 -9.77
C LEU A 15 -7.06 5.27 -9.09
N ILE A 16 -7.19 5.56 -7.80
CA ILE A 16 -6.10 6.16 -7.04
C ILE A 16 -5.03 5.08 -6.95
N GLU A 17 -4.17 5.03 -7.96
CA GLU A 17 -2.89 4.34 -7.89
C GLU A 17 -2.13 5.06 -6.79
N SER A 18 -2.06 4.45 -5.61
CA SER A 18 -1.10 4.90 -4.60
C SER A 18 0.27 4.67 -5.21
N ALA A 19 0.80 5.71 -5.87
CA ALA A 19 2.00 5.62 -6.65
C ALA A 19 3.17 5.41 -5.69
N VAL A 20 3.72 4.20 -5.65
CA VAL A 20 5.02 3.99 -5.03
C VAL A 20 6.08 4.73 -5.86
N LYS A 21 7.22 5.07 -5.25
CA LYS A 21 8.39 5.64 -5.93
C LYS A 21 9.66 4.96 -5.43
N MET A 22 10.67 4.92 -6.29
CA MET A 22 12.02 4.51 -5.92
C MET A 22 12.76 5.74 -5.38
N MET A 23 13.11 5.73 -4.09
CA MET A 23 14.00 6.72 -3.50
C MET A 23 15.44 6.26 -3.69
N VAL A 24 16.28 7.08 -4.33
CA VAL A 24 17.71 6.80 -4.55
C VAL A 24 18.52 7.62 -3.55
N THR A 25 19.46 6.98 -2.85
CA THR A 25 20.37 7.62 -1.88
C THR A 25 21.71 6.89 -1.84
N ASN A 26 22.63 7.34 -0.99
CA ASN A 26 23.90 6.68 -0.75
C ASN A 26 23.76 5.61 0.34
N GLY A 27 24.32 4.43 0.11
CA GLY A 27 24.32 3.36 1.09
C GLY A 27 24.63 1.99 0.52
N GLN A 28 24.75 1.03 1.44
CA GLN A 28 24.93 -0.38 1.12
C GLN A 28 24.13 -1.26 2.10
N PRO A 29 23.62 -2.41 1.66
CA PRO A 29 23.02 -3.41 2.54
C PRO A 29 23.99 -3.83 3.66
N SER A 30 23.49 -4.00 4.88
CA SER A 30 24.33 -4.32 6.05
C SER A 30 23.86 -5.56 6.80
N SER A 31 22.55 -5.79 6.88
CA SER A 31 21.99 -7.02 7.45
C SER A 31 20.82 -7.49 6.59
N TYR A 32 20.95 -8.68 6.04
CA TYR A 32 19.95 -9.34 5.20
C TYR A 32 20.11 -10.86 5.27
N SER A 33 19.04 -11.58 4.97
CA SER A 33 19.00 -13.04 4.95
C SER A 33 19.18 -13.63 3.55
N ALA A 34 18.78 -12.88 2.51
CA ALA A 34 18.89 -13.26 1.11
C ALA A 34 18.92 -12.03 0.21
N SER A 35 19.45 -12.19 -1.00
CA SER A 35 19.43 -11.23 -2.09
C SER A 35 19.36 -11.96 -3.44
N SER A 36 19.08 -11.22 -4.52
CA SER A 36 19.00 -11.76 -5.87
C SER A 36 19.57 -10.80 -6.92
N ASN A 37 20.02 -11.34 -8.05
CA ASN A 37 20.46 -10.57 -9.22
C ASN A 37 19.70 -11.08 -10.45
N PRO A 38 18.42 -10.69 -10.63
CA PRO A 38 17.57 -11.26 -11.66
C PRO A 38 17.93 -10.81 -13.08
N LEU A 39 18.68 -9.71 -13.21
CA LEU A 39 19.10 -9.14 -14.49
C LEU A 39 20.47 -9.68 -14.93
N ALA A 40 20.71 -9.62 -16.23
CA ALA A 40 21.99 -10.04 -16.81
C ALA A 40 23.15 -9.13 -16.35
N PRO A 41 24.39 -9.66 -16.29
CA PRO A 41 25.57 -8.84 -16.02
C PRO A 41 25.69 -7.69 -17.03
N GLY A 42 25.87 -6.47 -16.52
CA GLY A 42 25.96 -5.26 -17.35
C GLY A 42 24.63 -4.53 -17.58
N ALA A 43 23.52 -4.98 -16.95
CA ALA A 43 22.31 -4.18 -16.86
C ALA A 43 22.61 -2.79 -16.25
N THR A 44 21.94 -1.78 -16.78
CA THR A 44 22.07 -0.39 -16.34
C THR A 44 21.33 -0.17 -15.02
N TRP A 45 21.72 0.88 -14.31
CA TRP A 45 21.06 1.25 -13.05
C TRP A 45 19.56 1.50 -13.22
N ASP A 46 19.16 2.18 -14.30
CA ASP A 46 17.76 2.46 -14.60
C ASP A 46 16.96 1.18 -14.85
N GLU A 47 17.54 0.19 -15.53
CA GLU A 47 16.92 -1.13 -15.72
C GLU A 47 16.75 -1.88 -14.38
N CYS A 48 17.73 -1.78 -13.47
CA CYS A 48 17.59 -2.36 -12.13
C CYS A 48 16.41 -1.72 -11.37
N LEU A 49 16.30 -0.39 -11.43
CA LEU A 49 15.25 0.37 -10.77
C LEU A 49 13.87 0.05 -11.35
N GLU A 50 13.74 0.01 -12.67
CA GLU A 50 12.49 -0.30 -13.37
C GLU A 50 12.03 -1.73 -13.07
N TYR A 51 12.95 -2.70 -13.11
CA TYR A 51 12.63 -4.08 -12.78
C TYR A 51 12.12 -4.20 -11.32
N CYS A 52 12.84 -3.59 -10.37
CA CYS A 52 12.41 -3.62 -8.97
C CYS A 52 11.08 -2.88 -8.79
N TYR A 53 10.86 -1.76 -9.47
CA TYR A 53 9.62 -1.01 -9.41
C TYR A 53 8.42 -1.89 -9.79
N ASN A 54 8.53 -2.60 -10.92
CA ASN A 54 7.49 -3.49 -11.43
C ASN A 54 7.34 -4.79 -10.64
N LEU A 55 8.39 -5.26 -9.98
CA LEU A 55 8.33 -6.44 -9.10
C LEU A 55 7.73 -6.05 -7.74
N GLY A 56 6.49 -6.46 -7.49
CA GLY A 56 5.75 -6.06 -6.29
C GLY A 56 6.45 -6.38 -4.96
N THR A 57 7.20 -7.48 -4.89
CA THR A 57 7.92 -7.91 -3.67
C THR A 57 9.25 -7.19 -3.47
N CYS A 58 9.82 -6.58 -4.52
CA CYS A 58 11.11 -5.90 -4.44
C CYS A 58 10.99 -4.56 -3.73
N ILE A 59 11.84 -4.35 -2.72
CA ILE A 59 11.86 -3.11 -1.93
C ILE A 59 13.19 -2.39 -1.93
N VAL A 60 14.31 -3.07 -2.21
CA VAL A 60 15.64 -2.45 -2.21
C VAL A 60 16.43 -2.93 -3.42
N VAL A 61 17.15 -2.00 -4.04
CA VAL A 61 18.14 -2.26 -5.10
C VAL A 61 19.46 -1.63 -4.68
N PHE A 62 20.54 -2.37 -4.79
CA PHE A 62 21.91 -1.90 -4.56
C PHE A 62 22.70 -1.95 -5.87
N ASP A 63 23.45 -0.88 -6.16
CA ASP A 63 24.24 -0.72 -7.38
C ASP A 63 25.52 -1.56 -7.35
N ASN A 64 25.33 -2.88 -7.29
CA ASN A 64 26.35 -3.92 -7.28
C ASN A 64 25.83 -5.11 -8.09
N ASN A 65 25.82 -4.94 -9.42
CA ASN A 65 25.18 -5.87 -10.37
C ASN A 65 23.67 -6.05 -10.15
N CYS A 66 22.94 -4.95 -9.87
CA CYS A 66 21.51 -4.98 -9.56
C CYS A 66 21.15 -5.95 -8.42
N GLU A 67 21.82 -5.85 -7.28
CA GLU A 67 21.49 -6.70 -6.13
C GLU A 67 20.17 -6.23 -5.52
N MET A 68 19.17 -7.11 -5.50
CA MET A 68 17.79 -6.81 -5.11
C MET A 68 17.37 -7.59 -3.87
N PHE A 69 16.52 -6.94 -3.06
CA PHE A 69 16.00 -7.51 -1.81
C PHE A 69 14.48 -7.38 -1.76
N GLU A 70 13.83 -8.49 -1.40
CA GLU A 70 12.39 -8.52 -1.19
C GLU A 70 11.97 -8.15 0.24
N ILE A 71 10.68 -7.89 0.43
CA ILE A 71 10.12 -7.56 1.74
C ILE A 71 10.47 -8.64 2.78
N GLY A 72 11.17 -8.21 3.83
CA GLY A 72 11.59 -9.07 4.94
C GLY A 72 12.89 -9.86 4.70
N GLN A 73 13.53 -9.70 3.53
CA GLN A 73 14.87 -10.25 3.30
C GLN A 73 15.98 -9.32 3.80
N ILE A 74 15.76 -8.01 3.77
CA ILE A 74 16.69 -7.00 4.30
C ILE A 74 16.16 -6.39 5.59
N SER A 75 17.05 -6.21 6.56
CA SER A 75 16.77 -5.58 7.86
C SER A 75 17.42 -4.21 7.96
N THR A 76 18.66 -4.05 7.49
CA THR A 76 19.37 -2.77 7.57
C THR A 76 20.26 -2.49 6.36
N ALA A 77 20.45 -1.20 6.07
CA ALA A 77 21.48 -0.67 5.18
C ALA A 77 22.20 0.49 5.88
N THR A 78 23.48 0.69 5.58
CA THR A 78 24.28 1.78 6.16
C THR A 78 24.58 2.81 5.09
N LYS A 79 24.30 4.09 5.38
CA LYS A 79 24.68 5.20 4.51
C LYS A 79 26.20 5.22 4.36
N THR A 80 26.66 5.06 3.13
CA THR A 80 28.08 4.96 2.76
C THR A 80 28.26 5.76 1.49
N ASP A 81 29.08 6.80 1.52
CA ASP A 81 29.28 7.69 0.38
C ASP A 81 29.94 6.94 -0.80
N GLY A 82 29.47 7.23 -2.02
CA GLY A 82 29.98 6.61 -3.24
C GLY A 82 29.41 5.23 -3.57
N LEU A 83 28.55 4.69 -2.70
CA LEU A 83 27.76 3.48 -2.95
C LEU A 83 26.29 3.89 -3.10
N VAL A 84 25.63 3.40 -4.15
CA VAL A 84 24.25 3.81 -4.47
C VAL A 84 23.27 2.71 -4.10
N ILE A 85 22.21 3.10 -3.38
CA ILE A 85 21.11 2.22 -3.01
C ILE A 85 19.79 2.92 -3.31
N ALA A 86 18.78 2.15 -3.68
CA ALA A 86 17.42 2.64 -3.84
C ALA A 86 16.43 1.79 -3.07
N PHE A 87 15.37 2.40 -2.58
CA PHE A 87 14.28 1.67 -1.93
C PHE A 87 12.90 2.19 -2.33
N LYS A 88 11.96 1.25 -2.44
CA LYS A 88 10.57 1.50 -2.84
C LYS A 88 9.78 1.99 -1.62
N VAL A 89 9.13 3.15 -1.74
CA VAL A 89 8.28 3.73 -0.70
C VAL A 89 7.05 4.39 -1.33
N LEU A 90 6.04 4.71 -0.54
CA LEU A 90 4.91 5.52 -0.99
C LEU A 90 5.39 6.89 -1.48
N ALA A 91 4.86 7.35 -2.62
CA ALA A 91 5.11 8.71 -3.06
C ALA A 91 4.41 9.69 -2.12
N THR A 92 5.21 10.37 -1.31
CA THR A 92 4.85 11.69 -0.79
C THR A 92 5.09 12.72 -1.90
N ASP A 93 4.26 13.77 -1.97
CA ASP A 93 4.42 14.88 -2.94
C ASP A 93 5.80 15.56 -2.86
N THR A 94 6.49 15.41 -1.73
CA THR A 94 7.87 15.88 -1.53
C THR A 94 8.80 14.70 -1.31
N CYS A 95 9.76 14.50 -2.22
CA CYS A 95 10.94 13.70 -1.89
C CYS A 95 11.64 14.34 -0.68
N PRO A 96 12.00 13.57 0.35
CA PRO A 96 12.70 14.12 1.51
C PRO A 96 13.97 14.81 1.05
N VAL A 97 14.13 16.09 1.40
CA VAL A 97 15.34 16.87 1.10
C VAL A 97 16.54 16.35 1.89
N GLU A 98 16.27 15.60 2.96
CA GLU A 98 17.25 14.96 3.82
C GLU A 98 16.89 13.48 4.02
N ASP A 99 17.88 12.64 4.26
CA ASP A 99 17.71 11.25 4.72
C ASP A 99 17.14 11.26 6.14
N THR A 100 15.98 11.84 6.39
CA THR A 100 15.38 11.92 7.73
C THR A 100 13.90 11.59 7.62
N GLY A 101 13.45 10.70 8.49
CA GLY A 101 12.04 10.35 8.61
C GLY A 101 11.76 8.86 8.60
N THR A 102 10.45 8.59 8.62
CA THR A 102 9.86 7.27 8.51
C THR A 102 9.06 7.24 7.22
N PHE A 103 9.42 6.32 6.34
CA PHE A 103 8.70 6.05 5.10
C PHE A 103 7.92 4.76 5.25
N GLN A 104 6.83 4.68 4.49
CA GLN A 104 5.98 3.51 4.45
C GLN A 104 5.96 2.97 3.03
N GLY A 105 5.67 1.68 2.90
CA GLY A 105 5.40 1.02 1.64
C GLY A 105 4.57 -0.21 1.87
N TYR A 106 4.06 -0.79 0.79
CA TYR A 106 3.32 -2.04 0.86
C TYR A 106 3.49 -2.86 -0.41
N TYR A 107 3.27 -4.16 -0.26
CA TYR A 107 2.99 -5.07 -1.37
C TYR A 107 1.54 -5.51 -1.26
N ALA A 108 0.79 -5.37 -2.35
CA ALA A 108 -0.60 -5.79 -2.43
C ALA A 108 -0.83 -6.55 -3.73
N THR A 109 -1.50 -7.70 -3.62
CA THR A 109 -2.16 -8.39 -4.72
C THR A 109 -3.65 -8.44 -4.44
N ASN A 110 -4.40 -9.06 -5.34
CA ASN A 110 -5.82 -9.30 -5.10
C ASN A 110 -6.09 -10.07 -3.79
N SER A 111 -5.18 -10.90 -3.29
CA SER A 111 -5.42 -11.80 -2.15
C SER A 111 -4.41 -11.66 -1.02
N THR A 112 -3.38 -10.84 -1.19
CA THR A 112 -2.26 -10.72 -0.25
C THR A 112 -1.92 -9.26 0.01
N TYR A 113 -1.63 -8.91 1.26
CA TYR A 113 -1.18 -7.58 1.66
C TYR A 113 -0.06 -7.70 2.68
N ARG A 114 1.02 -6.93 2.47
CA ARG A 114 2.12 -6.83 3.43
C ARG A 114 2.66 -5.40 3.47
N PRO A 115 2.45 -4.67 4.58
CA PRO A 115 3.04 -3.35 4.76
C PRO A 115 4.49 -3.48 5.21
N TYR A 116 5.28 -2.42 5.04
CA TYR A 116 6.60 -2.28 5.63
C TYR A 116 6.92 -0.81 5.90
N ASN A 117 7.83 -0.59 6.84
CA ASN A 117 8.35 0.73 7.17
C ASN A 117 9.85 0.79 6.88
N VAL A 118 10.31 1.96 6.47
CA VAL A 118 11.73 2.30 6.31
C VAL A 118 12.02 3.49 7.22
N THR A 119 12.92 3.34 8.17
CA THR A 119 13.30 4.41 9.10
C THR A 119 14.77 4.73 8.98
N TYR A 120 15.11 6.02 9.08
CA TYR A 120 16.50 6.43 9.20
C TYR A 120 16.84 6.83 10.62
N ASN A 121 17.88 6.21 11.17
CA ASN A 121 18.57 6.68 12.35
C ASN A 121 20.06 6.68 12.04
N ALA A 122 20.59 7.86 11.75
CA ALA A 122 21.93 8.04 11.18
C ALA A 122 22.99 7.17 11.89
N PRO A 123 23.81 6.41 11.15
CA PRO A 123 23.89 6.32 9.68
C PRO A 123 23.03 5.19 9.06
N VAL A 124 22.12 4.58 9.83
CA VAL A 124 21.48 3.31 9.47
C VAL A 124 20.05 3.51 8.99
N TRP A 125 19.76 2.95 7.83
CA TRP A 125 18.42 2.66 7.34
C TRP A 125 17.94 1.33 7.90
N THR A 126 16.76 1.30 8.50
CA THR A 126 16.12 0.08 9.00
C THR A 126 14.87 -0.23 8.20
N PHE A 127 14.75 -1.48 7.75
CA PHE A 127 13.63 -2.00 7.00
C PHE A 127 12.86 -2.97 7.90
N GLN A 128 11.60 -2.65 8.18
CA GLN A 128 10.76 -3.47 9.03
C GLN A 128 9.52 -3.92 8.26
N ALA A 129 9.47 -5.20 7.93
CA ALA A 129 8.29 -5.81 7.35
C ALA A 129 7.20 -5.99 8.41
N GLY A 130 5.98 -5.60 8.07
CA GLY A 130 4.78 -5.93 8.82
C GLY A 130 4.31 -7.36 8.58
N PRO A 131 3.23 -7.76 9.27
CA PRO A 131 2.64 -9.08 9.09
C PRO A 131 2.14 -9.27 7.66
N LEU A 132 2.42 -10.44 7.09
CA LEU A 132 1.82 -10.86 5.84
C LEU A 132 0.37 -11.29 6.11
N VAL A 133 -0.57 -10.63 5.44
CA VAL A 133 -1.98 -11.02 5.43
C VAL A 133 -2.28 -11.67 4.09
N SER A 134 -2.90 -12.84 4.11
CA SER A 134 -3.36 -13.53 2.89
C SER A 134 -4.75 -14.09 3.10
N CYS A 135 -5.56 -14.05 2.05
CA CYS A 135 -6.85 -14.72 2.05
C CYS A 135 -6.64 -16.25 2.00
N PRO A 136 -7.38 -17.03 2.81
CA PRO A 136 -7.16 -18.47 2.93
C PRO A 136 -7.50 -19.26 1.66
N ASN A 137 -8.33 -18.68 0.77
CA ASN A 137 -8.78 -19.31 -0.46
C ASN A 137 -8.46 -18.44 -1.67
N SER A 138 -8.06 -19.07 -2.79
CA SER A 138 -7.70 -18.38 -4.04
C SER A 138 -8.86 -17.62 -4.70
N ASN A 139 -10.10 -17.93 -4.33
CA ASN A 139 -11.31 -17.27 -4.86
C ASN A 139 -11.70 -16.02 -4.05
N LEU A 140 -10.98 -15.74 -2.96
CA LEU A 140 -11.23 -14.61 -2.09
C LEU A 140 -10.19 -13.52 -2.34
N THR A 141 -10.64 -12.28 -2.37
CA THR A 141 -9.79 -11.11 -2.61
C THR A 141 -9.88 -10.12 -1.45
N LEU A 142 -8.75 -9.52 -1.07
CA LEU A 142 -8.65 -8.44 -0.08
C LEU A 142 -9.31 -7.15 -0.55
N PHE A 143 -9.49 -7.01 -1.87
CA PHE A 143 -10.15 -5.87 -2.53
C PHE A 143 -11.45 -6.28 -3.22
N GLY A 144 -12.11 -7.35 -2.75
CA GLY A 144 -13.31 -7.94 -3.37
C GLY A 144 -14.57 -7.08 -3.34
N PHE A 145 -14.45 -5.83 -2.90
CA PHE A 145 -15.52 -4.85 -2.88
C PHE A 145 -15.06 -3.63 -3.68
N GLN A 146 -15.38 -3.59 -4.98
CA GLN A 146 -15.44 -2.32 -5.70
C GLN A 146 -16.82 -1.74 -5.47
N PHE A 147 -16.89 -0.67 -4.68
CA PHE A 147 -18.14 0.02 -4.46
C PHE A 147 -18.43 0.95 -5.65
N SER A 148 -19.22 0.47 -6.61
CA SER A 148 -19.81 1.33 -7.65
C SER A 148 -20.79 2.35 -7.08
N ASP A 149 -21.33 2.07 -5.89
CA ASP A 149 -22.06 2.98 -5.01
C ASP A 149 -21.55 2.78 -3.56
N PRO A 150 -20.55 3.57 -3.10
CA PRO A 150 -19.97 3.44 -1.74
C PRO A 150 -20.99 3.67 -0.62
N THR A 151 -22.12 4.30 -0.92
CA THR A 151 -23.17 4.54 0.08
C THR A 151 -24.26 3.47 0.07
N LEU A 152 -24.39 2.71 -1.02
CA LEU A 152 -25.57 1.89 -1.33
C LEU A 152 -26.88 2.62 -0.94
N SER A 153 -26.98 3.90 -1.33
CA SER A 153 -28.04 4.81 -0.87
C SER A 153 -29.43 4.47 -1.41
N ALA A 154 -29.51 3.60 -2.43
CA ALA A 154 -30.76 3.08 -2.95
C ALA A 154 -31.21 1.82 -2.19
N SER A 155 -32.47 1.81 -1.75
CA SER A 155 -33.07 0.67 -1.05
C SER A 155 -33.17 -0.57 -1.95
N PRO A 156 -32.79 -1.77 -1.46
CA PRO A 156 -32.28 -2.05 -0.12
C PRO A 156 -30.78 -1.70 0.01
N GLN A 157 -30.44 -1.00 1.11
CA GLN A 157 -29.05 -0.69 1.47
C GLN A 157 -28.29 -2.01 1.67
N GLY A 158 -27.26 -2.28 0.88
CA GLY A 158 -26.49 -3.53 1.02
C GLY A 158 -25.47 -3.52 2.17
N TYR A 159 -25.41 -2.44 2.96
CA TYR A 159 -24.62 -2.36 4.19
C TYR A 159 -25.51 -2.25 5.42
N THR A 160 -25.14 -2.99 6.46
CA THR A 160 -25.62 -2.74 7.81
C THR A 160 -24.76 -1.64 8.42
N TRP A 161 -25.12 -0.37 8.18
CA TRP A 161 -24.44 0.77 8.79
C TRP A 161 -24.62 0.78 10.31
N LEU A 162 -23.59 1.23 11.04
CA LEU A 162 -23.75 1.58 12.44
C LEU A 162 -24.73 2.74 12.60
N SER A 163 -25.39 2.81 13.75
CA SER A 163 -26.31 3.91 14.05
C SER A 163 -25.59 5.26 13.95
N GLY A 164 -26.08 6.13 13.06
CA GLY A 164 -25.49 7.46 12.82
C GLY A 164 -24.47 7.50 11.69
N GLN A 165 -24.13 6.37 11.08
CA GLN A 165 -23.23 6.27 9.93
C GLN A 165 -24.00 6.12 8.60
N PRO A 166 -23.44 6.59 7.46
CA PRO A 166 -22.19 7.33 7.35
C PRO A 166 -22.31 8.80 7.84
N ASP A 167 -21.29 9.33 8.52
CA ASP A 167 -21.30 10.66 9.15
C ASP A 167 -20.30 11.68 8.57
N MET A 168 -19.47 11.25 7.60
CA MET A 168 -18.39 12.01 6.97
C MET A 168 -17.27 12.44 7.93
N SER A 169 -17.08 11.73 9.05
CA SER A 169 -16.10 12.07 10.08
C SER A 169 -15.18 10.89 10.45
N PRO A 170 -13.83 11.07 10.42
CA PRO A 170 -13.11 12.32 10.14
C PRO A 170 -13.04 12.63 8.64
N THR A 171 -13.09 13.92 8.29
CA THR A 171 -12.91 14.37 6.90
C THR A 171 -11.43 14.30 6.47
N PRO A 172 -11.11 13.81 5.26
CA PRO A 172 -12.04 13.25 4.27
C PRO A 172 -12.40 11.79 4.60
N ALA A 173 -13.68 11.44 4.66
CA ALA A 173 -14.15 10.10 5.04
C ALA A 173 -14.29 9.16 3.83
N ASP A 174 -13.21 9.03 3.05
CA ASP A 174 -13.21 8.35 1.76
C ASP A 174 -13.00 6.82 1.84
N GLY A 175 -13.00 6.26 3.06
CA GLY A 175 -12.84 4.84 3.34
C GLY A 175 -14.06 4.25 4.05
N ILE A 176 -14.27 2.94 3.91
CA ILE A 176 -15.33 2.20 4.59
C ILE A 176 -14.70 1.08 5.41
N VAL A 177 -15.17 0.91 6.65
CA VAL A 177 -14.72 -0.14 7.56
C VAL A 177 -15.87 -0.92 8.15
N LEU A 178 -15.61 -2.19 8.45
CA LEU A 178 -16.46 -2.97 9.36
C LEU A 178 -15.98 -2.71 10.80
N ARG A 179 -16.75 -1.95 11.58
CA ARG A 179 -16.46 -1.59 12.96
C ARG A 179 -17.21 -2.52 13.92
N PHE A 180 -16.50 -2.95 14.97
CA PHE A 180 -17.05 -3.76 16.06
C PHE A 180 -16.91 -2.99 17.38
N ASN A 181 -17.99 -2.35 17.84
CA ASN A 181 -18.03 -1.67 19.13
C ASN A 181 -18.28 -2.66 20.28
N SER A 182 -19.13 -3.68 20.04
CA SER A 182 -19.41 -4.77 20.97
C SER A 182 -19.90 -6.03 20.24
N ALA A 183 -20.21 -7.11 20.99
CA ALA A 183 -20.74 -8.34 20.42
C ALA A 183 -22.12 -8.17 19.73
N THR A 184 -22.84 -7.10 20.07
CA THR A 184 -24.19 -6.80 19.53
C THR A 184 -24.24 -5.47 18.78
N ASP A 185 -23.13 -4.74 18.71
CA ASP A 185 -23.03 -3.44 18.06
C ASP A 185 -21.84 -3.45 17.11
N PHE A 186 -22.12 -3.81 15.86
CA PHE A 186 -21.16 -3.90 14.78
C PHE A 186 -21.84 -3.56 13.46
N GLY A 187 -21.10 -2.98 12.52
CA GLY A 187 -21.63 -2.51 11.26
C GLY A 187 -20.62 -1.73 10.45
N MET A 188 -21.07 -1.19 9.32
CA MET A 188 -20.25 -0.36 8.46
C MET A 188 -20.14 1.07 9.02
N ASP A 189 -18.99 1.69 8.80
CA ASP A 189 -18.63 3.03 9.27
C ASP A 189 -17.71 3.67 8.22
N ASP A 190 -17.85 4.96 7.97
CA ASP A 190 -16.96 5.69 7.07
C ASP A 190 -15.78 6.30 7.83
N THR A 191 -14.65 6.45 7.16
CA THR A 191 -13.40 6.86 7.80
C THR A 191 -12.42 7.43 6.82
N ALA A 192 -11.42 8.17 7.30
CA ALA A 192 -10.36 8.67 6.44
C ALA A 192 -9.43 7.56 5.98
N TYR A 193 -9.12 7.56 4.68
CA TYR A 193 -8.15 6.63 4.09
C TYR A 193 -6.78 6.83 4.74
N GLY A 194 -6.18 5.75 5.27
CA GLY A 194 -4.80 5.77 5.77
C GLY A 194 -4.61 5.99 7.28
N TYR A 195 -5.67 5.97 8.11
CA TYR A 195 -5.52 6.02 9.57
C TYR A 195 -5.74 4.66 10.26
N PRO A 196 -4.68 3.84 10.46
CA PRO A 196 -4.66 2.93 11.59
C PRO A 196 -4.43 3.78 12.84
N THR A 197 -5.48 4.38 13.42
CA THR A 197 -5.34 5.08 14.70
C THR A 197 -5.02 4.06 15.79
N VAL A 198 -3.74 3.95 16.12
CA VAL A 198 -3.28 3.27 17.33
C VAL A 198 -3.61 4.22 18.48
N GLY A 199 -4.71 3.97 19.18
CA GLY A 199 -5.23 4.83 20.24
C GLY A 199 -6.45 4.24 20.94
N THR A 200 -6.89 4.90 22.03
CA THR A 200 -7.94 4.45 22.97
C THR A 200 -9.36 4.35 22.37
N THR A 201 -9.55 4.64 21.08
CA THR A 201 -10.85 4.72 20.42
C THR A 201 -11.05 3.73 19.26
N GLY A 202 -10.10 2.82 19.00
CA GLY A 202 -10.32 1.71 18.08
C GLY A 202 -9.09 1.38 17.25
N CYS A 203 -8.63 0.13 17.33
CA CYS A 203 -7.56 -0.39 16.49
C CYS A 203 -8.15 -1.16 15.32
N TRP A 204 -7.67 -0.91 14.10
CA TRP A 204 -7.98 -1.72 12.94
C TRP A 204 -7.30 -3.09 13.12
N LYS A 205 -8.10 -4.16 13.20
CA LYS A 205 -7.60 -5.50 13.54
C LYS A 205 -7.47 -6.47 12.37
N GLY A 206 -7.74 -6.03 11.14
CA GLY A 206 -7.58 -6.90 9.99
C GLY A 206 -8.23 -6.38 8.72
N TYR A 207 -8.28 -7.28 7.75
CA TYR A 207 -8.87 -7.09 6.43
C TYR A 207 -9.94 -8.16 6.24
N VAL A 208 -11.00 -7.83 5.48
CA VAL A 208 -12.05 -8.78 5.12
C VAL A 208 -11.81 -9.23 3.70
N CYS A 209 -11.81 -10.53 3.46
CA CYS A 209 -11.76 -11.07 2.11
C CYS A 209 -13.18 -11.28 1.57
N GLY A 210 -13.42 -10.91 0.31
CA GLY A 210 -14.71 -11.06 -0.37
C GLY A 210 -14.59 -11.77 -1.72
N ILE A 211 -15.71 -12.19 -2.28
CA ILE A 211 -15.84 -12.67 -3.66
C ILE A 211 -16.46 -11.52 -4.47
N GLU A 212 -15.86 -11.18 -5.61
CA GLU A 212 -16.45 -10.23 -6.53
C GLU A 212 -17.79 -10.79 -7.07
N PRO A 213 -18.90 -10.05 -6.98
CA PRO A 213 -20.18 -10.51 -7.49
C PRO A 213 -20.13 -10.69 -9.03
N SER A 214 -20.68 -11.80 -9.51
CA SER A 214 -20.75 -12.18 -10.93
C SER A 214 -21.79 -11.42 -11.73
#